data_AF-A0A7C4VGF3-F1
#
_entry.id   AF-A0A7C4VGF3-F1
#
_cell.length_a   1.000
_cell.length_b   1.000
_cell.length_c   1.000
_cell.angle_alpha   90.00
_cell.angle_beta   90.00
_cell.angle_gamma   90.00
#
_symmetry.space_group_name_H-M   'P 1'
#
loop_
_entity.id
_entity.type
_entity.pdbx_description
1 polymer ?
#
loop_
_entity_poly.entity_id
_entity_poly.type
_entity_poly.pdbx_seq_one_letter_code
_entity_poly.pdbx_strand_id
1 'polypeptide(L)'
;MALLQAARHYLLKGDLERAKSFGLNRAIFYAWAKHSGSMQVRQRSSSLTPYMLKREVLKFEKIGDEEAPITESGWFVLGNVVQTPIEFDRQVAQKIEAIVSFEIAWNTALDYLRRFPRAVLESRSEFFKKVYEPIRDSFMNLIQESASKK
;
A
#
# COMPACT_ATOMS: atom_id res chain seq x y z
N MET A 1 7.06 -1.97 -0.42
CA MET A 1 6.12 -0.93 -0.92
C MET A 1 4.81 -0.95 -0.16
N ALA A 2 4.04 -2.04 -0.20
CA ALA A 2 2.69 -2.11 0.40
C ALA A 2 2.65 -1.71 1.88
N LEU A 3 3.55 -2.28 2.70
CA LEU A 3 3.67 -1.96 4.12
C LEU A 3 3.91 -0.46 4.39
N LEU A 4 4.86 0.14 3.66
CA LEU A 4 5.19 1.57 3.83
C LEU A 4 4.05 2.48 3.37
N GLN A 5 3.34 2.14 2.29
CA GLN A 5 2.17 2.91 1.85
C GLN A 5 0.99 2.77 2.81
N ALA A 6 0.77 1.59 3.39
CA ALA A 6 -0.21 1.40 4.45
C ALA A 6 0.13 2.23 5.69
N ALA A 7 1.38 2.14 6.18
CA ALA A 7 1.84 2.92 7.32
C ALA A 7 1.74 4.45 7.06
N ARG A 8 2.06 4.91 5.84
CA ARG A 8 1.88 6.30 5.40
C ARG A 8 0.42 6.74 5.50
N HIS A 9 -0.50 5.94 4.96
CA HIS A 9 -1.94 6.23 5.04
C HIS A 9 -2.42 6.28 6.48
N TYR A 10 -1.99 5.32 7.31
CA TYR A 10 -2.35 5.28 8.73
C TYR A 10 -1.87 6.54 9.48
N LEU A 11 -0.65 7.01 9.24
CA LEU A 11 -0.16 8.26 9.85
C LEU A 11 -0.93 9.50 9.41
N LEU A 12 -1.51 9.51 8.20
CA LEU A 12 -2.27 10.64 7.67
C LEU A 12 -3.76 10.62 8.04
N LYS A 13 -4.35 9.44 8.25
CA LYS A 13 -5.81 9.26 8.41
C LYS A 13 -6.24 8.55 9.68
N GLY A 14 -5.37 7.76 10.31
CA GLY A 14 -5.63 7.05 11.57
C GLY A 14 -6.43 5.74 11.45
N ASP A 15 -6.86 5.34 10.25
CA ASP A 15 -7.64 4.12 10.02
C ASP A 15 -6.74 2.99 9.50
N LEU A 16 -6.61 1.92 10.29
CA LEU A 16 -5.73 0.78 9.99
C LEU A 16 -6.27 -0.09 8.84
N GLU A 17 -7.57 -0.33 8.78
CA GLU A 17 -8.15 -1.20 7.75
C GLU A 17 -8.09 -0.51 6.38
N ARG A 18 -8.41 0.78 6.34
CA ARG A 18 -8.28 1.58 5.11
C ARG A 18 -6.82 1.77 4.71
N ALA A 19 -5.92 1.86 5.69
CA ALA A 19 -4.48 1.86 5.43
C ALA A 19 -4.01 0.57 4.74
N LYS A 20 -4.42 -0.61 5.23
CA LYS A 20 -4.12 -1.89 4.57
C LYS A 20 -4.64 -1.92 3.13
N SER A 21 -5.90 -1.52 2.94
CA SER A 21 -6.53 -1.39 1.63
C SER A 21 -5.72 -0.48 0.67
N PHE A 22 -5.34 0.72 1.14
CA PHE A 22 -4.54 1.67 0.37
C PHE A 22 -3.15 1.13 0.03
N GLY A 23 -2.46 0.53 1.01
CA GLY A 23 -1.11 0.01 0.84
C GLY A 23 -1.05 -1.08 -0.23
N LEU A 24 -2.02 -2.00 -0.23
CA LEU A 24 -2.15 -3.02 -1.28
C LEU A 24 -2.42 -2.37 -2.65
N ASN A 25 -3.38 -1.43 -2.70
CA ASN A 25 -3.76 -0.71 -3.93
C ASN A 25 -2.56 -0.02 -4.60
N ARG A 26 -1.80 0.77 -3.84
CA ARG A 26 -0.63 1.49 -4.38
C ARG A 26 0.49 0.55 -4.80
N ALA A 27 0.72 -0.53 -4.07
CA ALA A 27 1.74 -1.50 -4.44
C ALA A 27 1.44 -2.17 -5.80
N ILE A 28 0.18 -2.55 -6.05
CA ILE A 28 -0.24 -3.11 -7.33
C ILE A 28 -0.18 -2.04 -8.42
N PHE A 29 -0.66 -0.82 -8.14
CA PHE A 29 -0.63 0.30 -9.10
C PHE A 29 0.79 0.60 -9.58
N TYR A 30 1.76 0.72 -8.67
CA TYR A 30 3.15 1.00 -9.04
C TYR A 30 3.85 -0.18 -9.72
N ALA A 31 3.52 -1.42 -9.34
CA ALA A 31 4.01 -2.59 -10.07
C ALA A 31 3.52 -2.56 -11.53
N TRP A 32 2.23 -2.29 -11.74
CA TRP A 32 1.66 -2.12 -13.09
C TRP A 32 2.28 -0.94 -13.84
N ALA A 33 2.43 0.23 -13.21
CA ALA A 33 2.99 1.43 -13.83
C ALA A 33 4.44 1.23 -14.27
N LYS A 34 5.24 0.48 -13.50
CA LYS A 34 6.62 0.12 -13.87
C LYS A 34 6.67 -0.74 -15.15
N HIS A 35 5.71 -1.63 -15.35
CA HIS A 35 5.68 -2.55 -16.49
C HIS A 35 4.92 -2.01 -17.71
N SER A 36 4.05 -1.02 -17.55
CA SER A 36 3.21 -0.53 -18.66
C SER A 36 3.97 0.29 -19.72
N GLY A 37 5.24 0.62 -19.50
CA GLY A 37 6.16 1.12 -20.54
C GLY A 37 6.79 0.00 -21.40
N SER A 38 6.67 -1.27 -21.00
CA SER A 38 7.26 -2.42 -21.69
C SER A 38 6.41 -3.69 -21.49
N MET A 39 5.69 -4.11 -22.53
CA MET A 39 4.91 -5.35 -22.65
C MET A 39 3.50 -5.41 -22.01
N GLN A 40 2.56 -5.56 -22.94
CA GLN A 40 1.24 -6.17 -22.87
C GLN A 40 0.96 -6.94 -21.57
N VAL A 41 -0.02 -6.43 -20.81
CA VAL A 41 -0.64 -7.12 -19.68
C VAL A 41 -1.13 -8.48 -20.16
N ARG A 42 -0.40 -9.55 -19.85
CA ARG A 42 -0.95 -10.90 -19.79
C ARG A 42 -2.00 -10.89 -18.68
N GLN A 43 -3.24 -10.63 -19.07
CA GLN A 43 -4.38 -10.85 -18.20
C GLN A 43 -4.39 -12.32 -17.83
N ARG A 44 -3.96 -12.63 -16.60
CA ARG A 44 -4.35 -13.88 -15.98
C ARG A 44 -5.83 -13.74 -15.70
N SER A 45 -6.63 -14.28 -16.62
CA SER A 45 -8.05 -14.51 -16.41
C SER A 45 -8.20 -15.43 -15.19
N SER A 46 -8.46 -14.86 -14.03
CA SER A 46 -9.31 -15.55 -13.07
C SER A 46 -10.73 -15.28 -13.53
N SER A 47 -11.38 -16.34 -14.02
CA SER A 47 -12.80 -16.41 -14.36
C SER A 47 -13.67 -15.95 -13.19
N LEU A 48 -13.94 -14.65 -13.12
CA LEU A 48 -15.04 -14.03 -12.38
C LEU A 48 -15.63 -12.95 -13.30
N THR A 49 -16.56 -13.39 -14.14
CA THR A 49 -17.70 -12.67 -14.72
C THR A 49 -17.54 -11.16 -15.04
N PRO A 50 -17.64 -10.75 -16.33
CA PRO A 50 -17.74 -9.35 -16.76
C PRO A 50 -19.04 -8.60 -16.40
N TYR A 51 -19.82 -9.05 -15.43
CA TYR A 51 -21.11 -8.43 -15.12
C TYR A 51 -20.97 -7.35 -14.06
N MET A 52 -21.00 -6.10 -14.53
CA MET A 52 -21.54 -4.96 -13.80
C MET A 52 -20.90 -4.70 -12.43
N LEU A 53 -19.75 -4.03 -12.41
CA LEU A 53 -19.79 -2.75 -11.71
C LEU A 53 -20.84 -1.93 -12.49
N LYS A 54 -22.12 -2.07 -12.08
CA LYS A 54 -23.04 -0.92 -12.07
C LYS A 54 -22.18 0.26 -11.66
N ARG A 55 -22.34 1.41 -12.31
CA ARG A 55 -21.74 2.69 -11.87
C ARG A 55 -22.00 2.90 -10.37
N GLU A 56 -21.28 2.20 -9.51
CA GLU A 56 -21.06 2.58 -8.13
C GLU A 56 -20.40 3.92 -8.31
N VAL A 57 -21.01 4.93 -7.71
CA VAL A 57 -20.44 6.26 -7.64
C VAL A 57 -19.17 6.07 -6.82
N LEU A 58 -18.08 5.72 -7.50
CA LEU A 58 -16.77 5.58 -6.88
C LEU A 58 -16.47 6.95 -6.30
N LYS A 59 -16.47 7.01 -4.97
CA LYS A 59 -15.94 8.18 -4.28
C LYS A 59 -14.44 8.17 -4.49
N PHE A 60 -13.83 9.33 -4.35
CA PHE A 60 -12.38 9.42 -4.37
C PHE A 60 -11.90 9.85 -2.99
N GLU A 61 -10.83 9.21 -2.54
CA GLU A 61 -10.13 9.62 -1.34
C GLU A 61 -8.81 10.28 -1.73
N LYS A 62 -8.56 11.45 -1.13
CA LYS A 62 -7.33 12.22 -1.28
C LYS A 62 -6.39 11.98 -0.11
N ILE A 63 -5.16 11.60 -0.44
CA ILE A 63 -4.03 11.33 0.44
C ILE A 63 -2.91 12.29 0.01
N GLY A 64 -2.92 13.49 0.58
CA GLY A 64 -2.02 14.56 0.17
C GLY A 64 -2.26 14.99 -1.28
N ASP A 65 -1.30 14.80 -2.18
CA ASP A 65 -1.45 15.08 -3.62
C ASP A 65 -1.92 13.86 -4.44
N GLU A 66 -2.17 12.73 -3.77
CA GLU A 66 -2.61 11.49 -4.39
C GLU A 66 -4.11 11.24 -4.21
N GLU A 67 -4.76 10.77 -5.25
CA GLU A 67 -6.19 10.47 -5.25
C GLU A 67 -6.41 9.06 -5.80
N ALA A 68 -7.35 8.34 -5.19
CA ALA A 68 -7.68 6.97 -5.58
C ALA A 68 -9.17 6.68 -5.38
N PRO A 69 -9.78 5.88 -6.28
CA PRO A 69 -11.18 5.51 -6.16
C PRO A 69 -11.38 4.57 -4.98
N ILE A 70 -12.50 4.75 -4.29
CA ILE A 70 -12.95 3.95 -3.16
C ILE A 70 -14.41 3.52 -3.35
N THR A 71 -14.76 2.37 -2.77
CA THR A 71 -16.15 1.93 -2.65
C THR A 71 -16.92 2.82 -1.66
N GLU A 72 -18.24 2.65 -1.57
CA GLU A 72 -19.04 3.33 -0.54
C GLU A 72 -18.59 3.01 0.88
N SER A 73 -18.09 1.79 1.11
CA SER A 73 -17.51 1.34 2.38
C SER A 73 -16.09 1.85 2.65
N GLY A 74 -15.49 2.61 1.72
CA GLY A 74 -14.18 3.22 1.90
C GLY A 74 -12.98 2.35 1.51
N TRP A 75 -13.19 1.24 0.79
CA TRP A 75 -12.11 0.37 0.30
C TRP A 75 -11.58 0.83 -1.05
N PHE A 76 -10.26 0.87 -1.19
CA PHE A 76 -9.61 1.30 -2.43
C PHE A 76 -9.80 0.31 -3.56
N VAL A 77 -10.02 0.85 -4.76
CA VAL A 77 -10.29 0.08 -5.98
C VAL A 77 -9.18 0.32 -7.00
N LEU A 78 -8.81 -0.70 -7.75
CA LEU A 78 -7.95 -0.56 -8.92
C LEU A 78 -8.57 -1.31 -10.10
N GLY A 79 -8.95 -0.59 -11.15
CA GLY A 79 -9.79 -1.13 -12.21
C GLY A 79 -11.14 -1.59 -11.65
N ASN A 80 -11.39 -2.90 -11.69
CA ASN A 80 -12.61 -3.52 -11.15
C ASN A 80 -12.35 -4.37 -9.90
N VAL A 81 -11.17 -4.25 -9.28
CA VAL A 81 -10.78 -5.09 -8.14
C VAL A 81 -10.70 -4.25 -6.88
N VAL A 82 -11.59 -4.54 -5.93
CA VAL A 82 -11.57 -3.97 -4.58
C VAL A 82 -10.40 -4.57 -3.80
N GLN A 83 -9.60 -3.70 -3.16
CA GLN A 83 -8.47 -4.11 -2.33
C GLN A 83 -8.91 -4.08 -0.87
N THR A 84 -9.19 -5.22 -0.27
CA THR A 84 -9.68 -5.29 1.12
C THR A 84 -8.51 -5.41 2.11
N PRO A 85 -8.70 -5.05 3.39
CA PRO A 85 -7.72 -5.31 4.44
C PRO A 85 -7.38 -6.80 4.58
N ILE A 86 -8.37 -7.68 4.39
CA ILE A 86 -8.18 -9.15 4.40
C ILE A 86 -7.21 -9.58 3.30
N GLU A 87 -7.33 -8.99 2.10
CA GLU A 87 -6.45 -9.31 0.99
C GLU A 87 -5.03 -8.80 1.23
N PHE A 88 -4.88 -7.64 1.88
CA PHE A 88 -3.57 -7.17 2.33
C PHE A 88 -2.95 -8.17 3.32
N ASP A 89 -3.73 -8.65 4.30
CA ASP A 89 -3.21 -9.60 5.28
C ASP A 89 -2.75 -10.90 4.61
N ARG A 90 -3.55 -11.42 3.67
CA ARG A 90 -3.21 -12.61 2.87
C ARG A 90 -1.97 -12.42 1.99
N GLN A 91 -1.87 -11.30 1.27
CA GLN A 91 -0.81 -11.11 0.27
C GLN A 91 0.49 -10.52 0.83
N VAL A 92 0.38 -9.75 1.91
CA VAL A 92 1.47 -8.91 2.45
C VAL A 92 1.79 -9.34 3.88
N ALA A 93 0.84 -9.26 4.81
CA ALA A 93 1.13 -9.49 6.22
C ALA A 93 1.63 -10.91 6.48
N GLN A 94 0.98 -11.94 5.93
CA GLN A 94 1.41 -13.35 6.07
C GLN A 94 2.83 -13.60 5.55
N LYS A 95 3.24 -12.94 4.46
CA LYS A 95 4.60 -13.08 3.91
C LYS A 95 5.64 -12.41 4.79
N ILE A 96 5.27 -11.31 5.44
CA ILE A 96 6.13 -10.64 6.41
C ILE A 96 6.24 -11.51 7.66
N GLU A 97 5.10 -11.98 8.20
CA GLU A 97 5.01 -12.83 9.40
C GLU A 97 5.87 -14.09 9.29
N ALA A 98 5.98 -14.67 8.08
CA ALA A 98 6.83 -15.82 7.80
C ALA A 98 8.34 -15.57 8.02
N ILE A 99 8.77 -14.31 8.12
CA ILE A 99 10.18 -13.91 8.28
C ILE A 99 10.38 -13.18 9.62
N VAL A 100 9.42 -12.33 10.02
CA VAL A 100 9.45 -11.54 11.25
C VAL A 100 8.02 -11.16 11.63
N SER A 101 7.74 -11.02 12.92
CA SER A 101 6.41 -10.58 13.38
C SER A 101 5.94 -9.32 12.64
N PHE A 102 4.72 -9.38 12.11
CA PHE A 102 4.08 -8.27 11.42
C PHE A 102 3.98 -7.05 12.32
N GLU A 103 3.74 -7.23 13.62
CA GLU A 103 3.69 -6.14 14.58
C GLU A 103 5.03 -5.39 14.65
N ILE A 104 6.15 -6.13 14.67
CA ILE A 104 7.50 -5.53 14.65
C ILE A 104 7.72 -4.79 13.33
N ALA A 105 7.38 -5.40 12.19
CA ALA A 105 7.53 -4.77 10.88
C ALA A 105 6.66 -3.51 10.74
N TRP A 106 5.42 -3.56 11.24
CA TRP A 106 4.46 -2.45 11.25
C TRP A 106 4.97 -1.29 12.09
N ASN A 107 5.38 -1.54 13.34
CA ASN A 107 5.91 -0.50 14.21
C ASN A 107 7.21 0.10 13.64
N THR A 108 8.10 -0.74 13.09
CA THR A 108 9.31 -0.27 12.41
C THR A 108 8.98 0.67 11.24
N ALA A 109 7.96 0.32 10.44
CA ALA A 109 7.49 1.18 9.35
C ALA A 109 6.96 2.52 9.88
N LEU A 110 6.16 2.52 10.95
CA LEU A 110 5.64 3.75 11.55
C LEU A 110 6.77 4.64 12.09
N ASP A 111 7.71 4.06 12.83
CA ASP A 111 8.83 4.80 13.43
C ASP A 111 9.82 5.32 12.40
N TYR A 112 9.99 4.60 11.28
CA TYR A 112 10.72 5.09 10.13
C TYR A 112 10.02 6.31 9.51
N LEU A 113 8.72 6.21 9.24
CA LEU A 113 7.96 7.26 8.57
C LEU A 113 7.77 8.53 9.41
N ARG A 114 7.68 8.41 10.75
CA ARG A 114 7.56 9.55 11.68
C ARG A 114 8.75 10.52 11.63
N ARG A 115 9.90 10.07 11.10
CA ARG A 115 11.11 10.91 10.95
C ARG A 115 10.97 11.92 9.81
N PHE A 116 9.99 11.75 8.94
CA PHE A 116 9.79 12.63 7.78
C PHE A 116 8.71 13.67 8.07
N PRO A 117 8.86 14.92 7.56
CA PRO A 117 7.82 15.93 7.65
C PRO A 117 6.53 15.47 6.99
N ARG A 118 5.38 15.90 7.54
CA ARG A 118 4.06 15.58 7.00
C ARG A 118 3.93 15.91 5.50
N ALA A 119 4.51 17.01 5.04
CA ALA A 119 4.51 17.40 3.63
C ALA A 119 5.18 16.36 2.71
N VAL A 120 6.24 15.69 3.18
CA VAL A 120 6.90 14.59 2.44
C VAL A 120 5.99 13.36 2.37
N LEU A 121 5.26 13.08 3.46
CA LEU A 121 4.27 11.99 3.48
C LEU A 121 3.04 12.33 2.63
N GLU A 122 2.67 13.59 2.48
CA GLU A 122 1.54 13.99 1.64
C GLU A 122 1.89 13.99 0.16
N SER A 123 3.13 14.29 -0.23
CA SER A 123 3.51 14.25 -1.65
C SER A 123 3.91 12.85 -2.12
N ARG A 124 3.24 12.38 -3.18
CA ARG A 124 3.51 11.10 -3.85
C ARG A 124 4.94 11.01 -4.38
N SER A 125 5.42 12.08 -5.01
CA SER A 125 6.77 12.14 -5.59
C SER A 125 7.84 12.14 -4.50
N GLU A 126 7.66 12.97 -3.48
CA GLU A 126 8.61 13.08 -2.36
C GLU A 126 8.64 11.81 -1.53
N PHE A 127 7.48 11.22 -1.24
CA PHE A 127 7.40 9.92 -0.58
C PHE A 127 8.17 8.85 -1.37
N PHE A 128 7.97 8.78 -2.69
CA PHE A 128 8.70 7.81 -3.50
C PHE A 128 10.21 8.02 -3.42
N LYS A 129 10.69 9.24 -3.70
CA LYS A 129 12.12 9.55 -3.83
C LYS A 129 12.87 9.61 -2.50
N LYS A 130 12.28 10.19 -1.46
CA LYS A 130 12.96 10.46 -0.18
C LYS A 130 12.71 9.40 0.88
N VAL A 131 11.63 8.64 0.76
CA VAL A 131 11.21 7.66 1.78
C VAL A 131 11.32 6.25 1.25
N TYR A 132 10.65 5.92 0.15
CA TYR A 132 10.60 4.55 -0.33
C TYR A 132 11.88 4.10 -1.03
N GLU A 133 12.35 4.87 -2.01
CA GLU A 133 13.49 4.51 -2.86
C GLU A 133 14.79 4.26 -2.06
N PRO A 134 15.16 5.09 -1.06
CA PRO A 134 16.41 4.91 -0.31
C PRO A 134 16.44 3.65 0.55
N ILE A 135 15.27 3.14 0.96
CA ILE A 135 15.15 2.00 1.87
C ILE A 135 14.64 0.75 1.17
N ARG A 136 14.29 0.82 -0.12
CA ARG A 136 13.60 -0.25 -0.86
C ARG A 136 14.28 -1.61 -0.70
N ASP A 137 15.60 -1.64 -0.84
CA ASP A 137 16.40 -2.87 -0.89
C ASP A 137 17.02 -3.23 0.47
N SER A 138 16.95 -2.33 1.46
CA SER A 138 17.57 -2.47 2.79
C SER A 138 16.55 -2.41 3.95
N PHE A 139 15.26 -2.26 3.68
CA PHE A 139 14.22 -2.18 4.72
C PHE A 139 14.19 -3.41 5.64
N MET A 140 14.54 -4.60 5.12
CA MET A 140 14.63 -5.81 5.93
C MET A 140 15.69 -5.69 7.04
N ASN A 141 16.82 -5.04 6.75
CA ASN A 141 17.89 -4.83 7.74
C ASN A 141 17.39 -3.93 8.88
N LEU A 142 16.63 -2.88 8.54
CA LEU A 142 16.02 -1.99 9.53
C LEU A 142 15.05 -2.74 10.47
N ILE A 143 14.27 -3.68 9.92
CA ILE A 143 13.38 -4.51 10.72
C ILE A 143 14.18 -5.45 11.64
N GLN A 144 15.23 -6.09 11.13
CA GLN A 144 16.08 -6.98 11.92
C GLN A 144 16.77 -6.23 13.08
N GLU A 145 17.32 -5.05 12.82
CA GLU A 145 17.92 -4.20 13.86
C GLU A 145 16.91 -3.81 14.94
N SER A 146 15.65 -3.56 14.56
CA SER A 146 14.58 -3.21 15.49
C SER A 146 14.12 -4.43 16.30
N ALA A 147 14.11 -5.62 15.69
CA ALA A 147 13.80 -6.87 16.36
C ALA A 147 14.88 -7.27 17.37
N SER A 148 16.16 -7.04 17.08
CA SER A 148 17.27 -7.36 18.00
C SER A 148 17.41 -6.43 19.20
N LYS A 149 16.74 -5.27 19.17
CA LYS A 149 16.74 -4.27 20.27
C LYS A 149 15.59 -4.46 21.27
N LYS A 150 14.67 -5.38 20.99
CA LYS A 150 13.52 -5.72 21.83
C LYS A 150 13.78 -7.00 22.60
#